data_AF-A0A564XXJ0-F1
#
_entry.id   AF-A0A564XXJ0-F1
#
_cell.length_a   1.000
_cell.length_b   1.000
_cell.length_c   1.000
_cell.angle_alpha   90.00
_cell.angle_beta   90.00
_cell.angle_gamma   90.00
#
_symmetry.space_group_name_H-M   'P 1'
#
loop_
_entity.id
_entity.type
_entity.pdbx_description
1 polymer ?
#
loop_
_entity_poly.entity_id
_entity_poly.type
_entity_poly.pdbx_seq_one_letter_code
_entity_poly.pdbx_strand_id
1 'polypeptide(L)'
;MSESDTPVVVREIISFCTEGDIKALKSHVDYLRDGGGDISALVNTATSSGQTALIAACRNGKYEIVKYLVDQCGADVELIIAHLRRSEV
;
A
#
# COMPACT_ATOMS: atom_id res chain seq x y z
N MET A 1 -0.92 7.27 -22.24
CA MET A 1 -1.08 5.82 -22.07
C MET A 1 -0.88 5.54 -20.60
N SER A 2 -1.79 5.00 -19.80
CA SER A 2 -3.25 4.93 -19.76
C SER A 2 -3.53 4.75 -18.26
N GLU A 3 -4.58 5.36 -17.73
CA GLU A 3 -4.94 5.34 -16.30
C GLU A 3 -5.43 3.96 -15.79
N SER A 4 -5.02 2.86 -16.43
CA SER A 4 -5.77 1.59 -16.47
C SER A 4 -5.06 0.37 -15.88
N ASP A 5 -3.75 0.42 -15.64
CA ASP A 5 -2.95 -0.76 -15.25
C ASP A 5 -2.63 -0.83 -13.74
N THR A 6 -3.24 0.03 -12.91
CA THR A 6 -3.14 -0.17 -11.46
C THR A 6 -4.13 -1.25 -11.04
N PRO A 7 -3.69 -2.35 -10.41
CA PRO A 7 -4.61 -3.40 -9.97
C PRO A 7 -5.68 -2.79 -9.04
N VAL A 8 -6.95 -3.08 -9.29
CA VAL A 8 -8.09 -2.58 -8.47
C VAL A 8 -7.85 -2.85 -6.98
N VAL A 9 -7.27 -4.01 -6.67
CA VAL A 9 -6.83 -4.42 -5.34
C VAL A 9 -5.86 -3.44 -4.66
N VAL A 10 -4.92 -2.82 -5.39
CA VAL A 10 -3.97 -1.85 -4.80
C VAL A 10 -4.71 -0.60 -4.34
N ARG A 11 -5.73 -0.16 -5.09
CA ARG A 11 -6.56 0.98 -4.71
C ARG A 11 -7.41 0.67 -3.48
N GLU A 12 -7.97 -0.53 -3.37
CA GLU A 12 -8.72 -0.97 -2.18
C GLU A 12 -7.83 -0.98 -0.93
N ILE A 13 -6.62 -1.57 -1.04
CA ILE A 13 -5.63 -1.56 0.06
C ILE A 13 -5.33 -0.13 0.52
N ILE A 14 -5.11 0.80 -0.41
CA ILE A 14 -4.87 2.22 -0.11
C ILE A 14 -6.10 2.89 0.55
N SER A 15 -7.32 2.54 0.14
CA SER A 15 -8.55 3.04 0.78
C SER A 15 -8.58 2.63 2.25
N PHE A 16 -8.37 1.34 2.55
CA PHE A 16 -8.33 0.85 3.93
C PHE A 16 -7.24 1.55 4.77
N CYS A 17 -6.07 1.82 4.16
CA CYS A 17 -4.99 2.58 4.81
C CYS A 17 -5.38 4.04 5.11
N THR A 18 -6.22 4.63 4.26
CA THR A 18 -6.70 6.01 4.39
C THR A 18 -7.78 6.10 5.46
N GLU A 19 -8.74 5.16 5.43
CA GLU A 19 -9.85 5.07 6.38
C GLU A 19 -9.36 4.66 7.78
N GLY A 20 -8.28 3.89 7.85
CA GLY A 20 -7.75 3.35 9.10
C GLY A 20 -8.39 2.02 9.50
N ASP A 21 -9.07 1.36 8.57
CA ASP A 21 -9.84 0.15 8.82
C ASP A 21 -8.96 -1.11 8.73
N ILE A 22 -8.17 -1.34 9.78
CA ILE A 22 -7.23 -2.46 9.83
C ILE A 22 -7.92 -3.83 9.82
N LYS A 23 -9.18 -3.91 10.26
CA LYS A 23 -9.96 -5.16 10.22
C LYS A 23 -10.27 -5.57 8.79
N ALA A 24 -10.79 -4.63 7.99
CA ALA A 24 -11.07 -4.85 6.58
C ALA A 24 -9.80 -5.17 5.81
N LEU A 25 -8.71 -4.42 6.07
CA LEU A 25 -7.40 -4.68 5.49
C LEU A 25 -6.94 -6.11 5.76
N LYS A 26 -6.98 -6.56 7.02
CA LYS A 26 -6.59 -7.93 7.40
C LYS A 26 -7.41 -8.98 6.66
N SER A 27 -8.73 -8.82 6.62
CA SER A 27 -9.62 -9.75 5.93
C SER A 27 -9.33 -9.80 4.42
N HIS A 28 -9.06 -8.64 3.81
CA HIS A 28 -8.75 -8.54 2.39
C HIS A 28 -7.38 -9.16 2.07
N VAL A 29 -6.38 -8.92 2.91
CA VAL A 29 -5.03 -9.51 2.80
C VAL A 29 -5.10 -11.03 2.93
N ASP A 30 -5.89 -11.55 3.86
CA ASP A 30 -6.07 -13.00 4.04
C ASP A 30 -6.77 -13.64 2.83
N TYR A 31 -7.78 -12.96 2.28
CA TYR A 31 -8.44 -13.36 1.04
C TYR A 31 -7.48 -13.40 -0.16
N LEU A 32 -6.60 -12.40 -0.30
CA LEU A 32 -5.59 -12.37 -1.35
C LEU A 32 -4.55 -13.49 -1.17
N ARG A 33 -4.20 -13.81 0.08
CA ARG A 33 -3.28 -14.90 0.38
C ARG A 33 -3.86 -16.25 0.00
N ASP A 34 -5.15 -16.46 0.25
CA ASP A 34 -5.88 -17.68 -0.18
C ASP A 34 -5.96 -17.78 -1.72
N GLY A 35 -6.13 -16.63 -2.39
CA GLY A 35 -6.08 -16.52 -3.85
C GLY A 35 -4.70 -16.66 -4.49
N GLY A 36 -3.62 -16.81 -3.70
CA GLY A 36 -2.25 -16.92 -4.20
C GLY A 36 -1.66 -15.61 -4.74
N GLY A 37 -2.22 -14.46 -4.38
CA GLY A 37 -1.71 -13.15 -4.80
C GLY A 37 -0.47 -12.75 -4.02
N ASP A 38 0.55 -12.24 -4.71
CA ASP A 38 1.75 -11.66 -4.11
C ASP A 38 1.43 -10.33 -3.41
N ILE A 39 1.12 -10.39 -2.12
CA ILE A 39 0.80 -9.20 -1.31
C ILE A 39 1.99 -8.23 -1.29
N SER A 40 3.23 -8.74 -1.25
CA SER A 40 4.45 -7.92 -1.29
C SER A 40 4.54 -7.08 -2.57
N ALA A 41 4.24 -7.67 -3.72
CA ALA A 41 4.20 -6.95 -4.99
C ALA A 41 3.08 -5.90 -4.99
N LEU A 42 1.92 -6.21 -4.40
CA LEU A 42 0.79 -5.28 -4.31
C LEU A 42 1.09 -4.07 -3.42
N VAL A 43 1.68 -4.26 -2.25
CA VAL A 43 2.00 -3.15 -1.32
C VAL A 43 3.15 -2.28 -1.83
N ASN A 44 4.04 -2.86 -2.63
CA ASN A 44 5.12 -2.16 -3.32
C ASN A 44 4.67 -1.50 -4.63
N THR A 45 3.46 -1.81 -5.11
CA THR A 45 2.90 -1.17 -6.30
C THR A 45 2.44 0.24 -5.95
N ALA A 46 2.98 1.22 -6.66
CA ALA A 46 2.53 2.60 -6.58
C ALA A 46 1.38 2.85 -7.58
N THR A 47 0.44 3.69 -7.19
CA THR A 47 -0.56 4.23 -8.12
C THR A 47 0.10 5.14 -9.15
N SER A 48 -0.64 5.54 -10.18
CA SER A 48 -0.21 6.54 -11.17
C SER A 48 0.26 7.87 -10.55
N SER A 49 -0.16 8.18 -9.32
CA SER A 49 0.27 9.35 -8.55
C SER A 49 1.52 9.10 -7.69
N GLY A 50 2.16 7.92 -7.81
CA GLY A 50 3.27 7.50 -6.97
C GLY A 50 2.86 7.17 -5.54
N GLN A 51 1.56 6.96 -5.27
CA GLN A 51 1.07 6.67 -3.93
C GLN A 51 1.08 5.14 -3.69
N THR A 52 1.75 4.70 -2.64
CA THR A 52 1.73 3.31 -2.17
C THR A 52 0.84 3.16 -0.94
N ALA A 53 0.46 1.92 -0.61
CA ALA A 53 -0.27 1.60 0.62
C ALA A 53 0.43 2.16 1.87
N LEU A 54 1.76 2.03 1.91
CA LEU A 54 2.59 2.53 2.99
C LEU A 54 2.55 4.06 3.10
N ILE A 55 2.60 4.78 1.96
CA ILE A 55 2.47 6.26 1.94
C ILE A 55 1.11 6.68 2.51
N ALA A 56 0.02 6.04 2.12
CA ALA A 56 -1.31 6.37 2.60
C ALA A 56 -1.42 6.15 4.12
N ALA A 57 -0.93 5.02 4.62
CA ALA A 57 -0.93 4.72 6.05
C ALA A 57 -0.05 5.72 6.85
N CYS A 58 1.14 6.05 6.35
CA CYS A 58 2.05 7.02 6.98
C CYS A 58 1.46 8.43 6.99
N ARG A 59 0.89 8.90 5.87
CA ARG A 59 0.26 10.23 5.76
C ARG A 59 -0.90 10.41 6.73
N ASN A 60 -1.63 9.34 7.02
CA ASN A 60 -2.75 9.34 7.96
C ASN A 60 -2.33 8.99 9.41
N GLY A 61 -1.03 8.79 9.67
CA GLY A 61 -0.53 8.43 11.01
C GLY A 61 -1.00 7.06 11.51
N LYS A 62 -1.38 6.15 10.61
CA LYS A 62 -1.95 4.84 10.94
C LYS A 62 -0.84 3.82 11.22
N TYR A 63 -0.16 3.99 12.35
CA TYR A 63 0.99 3.15 12.73
C TYR A 63 0.67 1.65 12.73
N GLU A 64 -0.50 1.24 13.22
CA GLU A 64 -0.89 -0.17 13.23
C GLU A 64 -0.96 -0.78 11.82
N ILE A 65 -1.42 -0.01 10.84
CA ILE A 65 -1.49 -0.44 9.44
C ILE A 65 -0.09 -0.52 8.83
N VAL A 66 0.75 0.48 9.09
CA VAL A 66 2.16 0.46 8.64
C VAL A 66 2.88 -0.77 9.19
N LYS A 67 2.74 -1.02 10.50
CA LYS A 67 3.33 -2.19 11.14
C LYS A 67 2.82 -3.48 10.50
N TYR A 68 1.52 -3.58 10.22
CA TYR A 68 0.95 -4.76 9.57
C TYR A 68 1.49 -4.97 8.15
N LEU A 69 1.58 -3.91 7.34
CA LEU A 69 2.11 -3.97 5.97
C LEU A 69 3.60 -4.38 5.96
N VAL A 70 4.42 -3.84 6.86
CA VAL A 70 5.85 -4.18 6.93
C VAL A 70 6.05 -5.60 7.45
N ASP A 71 5.40 -5.95 8.56
CA ASP A 71 5.62 -7.22 9.26
C ASP A 71 4.95 -8.42 8.56
N GLN A 72 3.74 -8.23 8.02
CA GLN A 72 2.95 -9.32 7.43
C GLN A 72 2.99 -9.36 5.92
N CYS A 73 3.13 -8.20 5.26
CA CYS A 73 3.15 -8.13 3.80
C CYS A 73 4.56 -7.96 3.22
N GLY A 74 5.58 -7.70 4.05
CA GLY A 74 6.94 -7.47 3.60
C GLY A 74 7.08 -6.20 2.75
N ALA A 75 6.29 -5.16 3.06
CA ALA A 75 6.33 -3.93 2.30
C ALA A 75 7.69 -3.22 2.41
N ASP A 76 8.23 -2.80 1.26
CA ASP A 76 9.49 -2.07 1.22
C ASP A 76 9.30 -0.67 1.77
N VAL A 77 9.83 -0.46 2.97
CA VAL A 77 9.87 0.85 3.61
C VAL A 77 10.69 1.85 2.82
N GLU A 78 11.57 1.44 1.89
CA GLU A 78 12.29 2.38 1.04
C GLU A 78 11.42 2.97 -0.08
N LEU A 79 10.34 2.29 -0.47
CA LEU A 79 9.44 2.77 -1.53
C LEU A 79 8.48 3.88 -1.07
N ILE A 80 8.50 4.28 0.20
CA ILE A 80 7.70 5.40 0.72
C ILE A 80 8.05 6.77 0.12
N ILE A 81 9.16 6.87 -0.62
CA ILE A 81 9.75 8.14 -1.04
C ILE A 81 9.99 8.20 -2.56
N ALA A 82 8.93 8.11 -3.36
CA ALA A 82 9.00 8.51 -4.77
C ALA A 82 8.82 10.03 -4.99
N HIS A 83 8.38 10.80 -3.98
CA HIS A 83 8.13 12.26 -4.13
C HIS A 83 8.98 13.20 -3.26
N LEU A 84 9.71 12.71 -2.26
CA LEU A 84 10.51 13.56 -1.36
C LEU A 84 11.98 13.74 -1.80
N ARG A 85 12.45 13.03 -2.84
CA ARG A 85 13.83 13.18 -3.36
C ARG A 85 13.97 14.12 -4.57
N ARG A 86 12.95 14.91 -4.93
CA ARG A 86 13.04 15.86 -6.05
C ARG A 86 13.00 17.34 -5.66
N SER A 87 13.43 17.66 -4.44
CA SER A 87 13.70 19.04 -4.00
C SER A 87 15.02 19.16 -3.25
N GLU A 88 16.08 18.49 -3.74
CA GLU A 88 17.47 18.86 -3.42
C GLU A 88 18.32 18.56 -4.66
N VAL A 89 18.27 19.44 -5.67
CA VAL A 89 19.40 20.01 -6.45
C VAL A 89 18.89 21.05 -7.43
#